data_AF-A0A242CXJ6-F1
#
_entry.id   AF-A0A242CXJ6-F1
#
_cell.length_a   1.000
_cell.length_b   1.000
_cell.length_c   1.000
_cell.angle_alpha   90.00
_cell.angle_beta   90.00
_cell.angle_gamma   90.00
#
_symmetry.space_group_name_H-M   'P 1'
#
loop_
_entity.id
_entity.type
_entity.pdbx_description
1 polymer ?
#
loop_
_entity_poly.entity_id
_entity_poly.type
_entity_poly.pdbx_seq_one_letter_code
_entity_poly.pdbx_strand_id
1 'polypeptide(L)' 'MRNTWLQEQLATISDEKSRFVIEEAIKYIEQLEDDNESLQVALEGNIWSPKKWNEKAEK' A
#
# COMPACT_ATOMS: atom_id res chain seq x y z
N MET A 1 -4.09 -6.74 -4.26
CA MET A 1 -3.70 -8.11 -3.81
C MET A 1 -2.63 -7.90 -2.75
N ARG A 2 -2.89 -8.27 -1.49
CA ARG A 2 -1.95 -8.01 -0.37
C ARG A 2 -0.68 -8.82 -0.53
N ASN A 3 0.46 -8.21 -0.23
CA ASN A 3 1.76 -8.87 -0.28
C ASN A 3 2.00 -9.63 1.03
N THR A 4 1.81 -10.96 0.99
CA THR A 4 1.96 -11.82 2.18
C THR A 4 3.40 -12.18 2.49
N TRP A 5 4.34 -11.95 1.56
CA TRP A 5 5.73 -12.38 1.72
C TRP A 5 6.41 -11.75 2.94
N LEU A 6 6.19 -10.45 3.18
CA LEU A 6 6.75 -9.77 4.35
C LEU A 6 6.16 -10.28 5.66
N GLN A 7 4.84 -10.51 5.71
CA GLN A 7 4.18 -11.12 6.87
C GLN A 7 4.73 -12.51 7.17
N GLU A 8 4.93 -13.33 6.13
CA GLU A 8 5.51 -14.67 6.25
C GLU A 8 6.94 -14.62 6.80
N GLN A 9 7.80 -13.70 6.31
CA GLN A 9 9.16 -13.54 6.83
C GLN A 9 9.16 -13.08 8.29
N LEU A 10 8.31 -12.13 8.66
CA LEU A 10 8.19 -11.64 10.03
C LEU A 10 7.70 -12.73 10.99
N ALA A 11 6.80 -13.61 10.54
CA ALA A 11 6.35 -14.76 11.33
C ALA A 11 7.49 -15.75 11.61
N THR A 12 8.44 -15.93 10.69
CA THR A 12 9.58 -16.87 10.91
C THR A 12 10.57 -16.44 11.98
N ILE A 13 10.65 -15.13 12.27
CA ILE A 13 11.55 -14.56 13.28
C ILE A 13 10.82 -14.15 14.57
N SER A 14 9.54 -14.51 14.69
CA SER A 14 8.71 -14.23 15.85
C SER A 14 9.13 -15.08 17.04
N ASP A 15 9.79 -14.44 18.01
CA ASP A 15 10.01 -14.97 19.34
C ASP A 15 9.21 -14.15 20.38
N GLU A 16 9.14 -14.63 21.62
CA GLU A 16 8.35 -13.97 22.66
C GLU A 16 8.82 -12.54 22.98
N LYS A 17 10.10 -12.23 22.72
CA LYS A 17 10.68 -10.90 22.96
C LYS A 17 10.40 -9.94 21.81
N SER A 18 10.32 -10.44 20.57
CA SER A 18 10.10 -9.65 19.36
C SER A 18 8.62 -9.56 18.97
N ARG A 19 7.74 -10.37 19.56
CA ARG A 19 6.30 -10.44 19.24
C ARG A 19 5.62 -9.07 19.14
N PHE A 20 5.81 -8.21 20.14
CA PHE A 20 5.22 -6.87 20.13
C PHE A 20 5.69 -6.02 18.94
N VAL A 21 6.99 -6.03 18.66
CA VAL A 21 7.57 -5.25 17.55
C VAL A 21 7.09 -5.81 16.20
N ILE A 22 6.97 -7.12 16.09
CA ILE A 22 6.51 -7.79 14.88
C ILE A 22 5.03 -7.52 14.61
N GLU A 23 4.18 -7.62 15.63
CA GLU A 23 2.75 -7.29 15.52
C GLU A 23 2.56 -5.85 15.04
N GLU A 24 3.33 -4.91 15.58
CA GLU A 24 3.21 -3.51 15.20
C GLU A 24 3.81 -3.22 13.82
N ALA A 25 4.89 -3.91 13.44
CA ALA A 25 5.41 -3.86 12.09
C ALA A 25 4.38 -4.39 11.07
N ILE A 26 3.67 -5.48 11.38
CA ILE A 26 2.61 -6.03 10.54
C ILE A 26 1.49 -5.00 10.35
N LYS A 27 0.99 -4.39 11.43
CA LYS A 27 -0.06 -3.35 11.32
C LYS A 27 0.39 -2.16 10.49
N TYR A 28 1.65 -1.74 10.66
CA TYR A 28 2.19 -0.64 9.87
C TYR A 28 2.30 -0.98 8.37
N ILE A 29 2.69 -2.21 8.03
CA ILE A 29 2.70 -2.70 6.65
C ILE A 29 1.28 -2.68 6.06
N GLU A 30 0.28 -3.16 6.79
CA GLU A 30 -1.12 -3.14 6.32
C GLU A 30 -1.61 -1.73 6.03
N GLN A 31 -1.26 -0.76 6.89
CA GLN A 31 -1.60 0.65 6.66
C GLN A 31 -0.94 1.21 5.39
N LEU A 32 0.33 0.87 5.14
CA LEU A 32 1.02 1.27 3.92
C LEU A 32 0.40 0.64 2.66
N GLU A 33 -0.11 -0.59 2.76
CA GLU A 33 -0.81 -1.24 1.65
C GLU A 33 -2.14 -0.54 1.33
N ASP A 34 -2.92 -0.19 2.37
CA ASP A 34 -4.18 0.54 2.21
C ASP A 34 -3.95 1.94 1.60
N ASP A 35 -2.89 2.65 2.04
CA ASP A 35 -2.50 3.95 1.46
C ASP A 35 -2.08 3.82 -0.01
N ASN A 36 -1.33 2.79 -0.36
CA ASN A 36 -0.93 2.53 -1.74
C ASN A 36 -2.12 2.21 -2.64
N GLU A 37 -3.09 1.42 -2.17
CA GLU A 37 -4.33 1.15 -2.90
C GLU A 37 -5.13 2.43 -3.12
N SER A 38 -5.26 3.26 -2.09
CA SER A 38 -5.91 4.58 -2.18
C SER A 38 -5.24 5.49 -3.21
N LEU A 39 -3.90 5.56 -3.19
CA LEU A 39 -3.12 6.32 -4.16
C LEU A 39 -3.28 5.78 -5.58
N GLN A 40 -3.29 4.46 -5.75
CA GLN A 40 -3.50 3.82 -7.05
C GLN A 40 -4.88 4.21 -7.62
N VAL A 41 -5.94 4.11 -6.82
CA VAL A 41 -7.30 4.49 -7.24
C VAL A 41 -7.36 5.98 -7.58
N ALA A 42 -6.74 6.85 -6.78
CA ALA A 42 -6.71 8.28 -7.05
C ALA A 42 -5.93 8.62 -8.34
N LEU A 43 -4.83 7.91 -8.61
CA LEU A 43 -4.05 8.07 -9.83
C LEU A 43 -4.78 7.52 -11.05
N GLU A 44 -5.39 6.35 -10.97
CA GLU A 44 -6.23 5.81 -12.03
C GLU A 44 -7.40 6.75 -12.33
N GLY A 45 -8.09 7.25 -11.31
CA GLY A 45 -9.15 8.24 -11.47
C GLY A 45 -8.66 9.54 -12.12
N ASN A 46 -7.43 9.97 -11.81
CA ASN A 46 -6.82 11.14 -12.45
C ASN A 46 -6.38 10.88 -13.90
N ILE A 47 -5.74 9.74 -14.18
CA ILE A 47 -5.21 9.37 -15.50
C ILE A 47 -6.35 9.06 -16.47
N TRP A 48 -7.39 8.36 -16.00
CA TRP A 48 -8.54 7.93 -16.80
C TRP A 48 -9.72 8.91 -16.73
N SER A 49 -9.54 10.09 -16.14
CA SER A 49 -10.57 11.12 -16.08
C SER A 49 -10.88 11.67 -17.49
N PRO A 50 -12.13 11.56 -17.97
CA PRO A 50 -12.55 12.18 -19.24
C PRO A 50 -12.36 13.71 -19.26
N LYS A 51 -12.30 14.36 -18.09
CA LYS A 51 -12.00 15.79 -17.99
C LYS A 51 -10.54 16.08 -18.31
N LYS A 52 -9.59 15.25 -17.82
CA LYS A 52 -8.16 15.42 -18.11
C LYS A 52 -7.79 15.02 -19.53
N TRP A 53 -8.48 14.04 -20.13
CA TRP A 53 -8.27 13.70 -21.56
C TRP A 53 -8.63 14.83 -22.51
N ASN A 54 -9.56 15.69 -22.10
CA ASN A 54 -9.98 16.85 -22.88
C ASN A 54 -9.24 18.14 -22.48
N GLU A 55 -8.37 18.11 -21.47
CA GLU A 55 -7.44 19.21 -21.21
C GLU A 55 -6.45 19.25 -22.38
N LYS A 56 -6.63 20.24 -23.27
CA LYS A 56 -5.65 20.51 -24.33
C LYS A 56 -4.31 20.73 -23.63
N ALA A 57 -3.30 19.93 -23.99
CA ALA A 57 -1.92 20.21 -23.59
C ALA A 57 -1.60 21.64 -24.02
N GLU A 58 -1.54 22.56 -23.05
CA GLU A 58 -1.23 23.95 -23.33
C GLU A 58 0.15 24.01 -23.99
N LYS A 59 0.22 24.73 -25.12
CA LYS A 59 1.44 24.89 -25.93
C LYS A 59 2.40 25.88 -25.31
#